data_AF-A0A922SMX8-F1
#
_entry.id   AF-A0A922SMX8-F1
#
_cell.length_a   1.000
_cell.length_b   1.000
_cell.length_c   1.000
_cell.angle_alpha   90.00
_cell.angle_beta   90.00
_cell.angle_gamma   90.00
#
_symmetry.space_group_name_H-M   'P 1'
#
loop_
_entity.id
_entity.type
_entity.pdbx_description
1 polymer ?
#
loop_
_entity_poly.entity_id
_entity_poly.type
_entity_poly.pdbx_seq_one_letter_code
_entity_poly.pdbx_strand_id
1 'polypeptide(L)'
;MFKMKISHHFMEKGHTQNEGDSVHALIEKTARGREVYSPDEWYSLVRWAKVNGNPYTVIEVNQNMIFDFKSGISKRNWTKNIKNDKIMWNKIKQIDASPDNYGLLEYKYSLGDSEINQIQCFKKTTRLSQLKPFPEKAYKALLKINVAKYKDLIYYCDKHIIPEKYHTFYRNLLPAEHDVDNASDED
;
A
#
# COMPACT_ATOMS: atom_id res chain seq x y z
N MET A 1 -17.13 18.34 10.08
CA MET A 1 -16.78 16.94 10.45
C MET A 1 -17.37 16.04 9.38
N PHE A 2 -16.56 15.24 8.69
CA PHE A 2 -17.04 14.40 7.58
C PHE A 2 -17.97 13.30 8.11
N LYS A 3 -19.25 13.33 7.71
CA LYS A 3 -20.25 12.29 8.04
C LYS A 3 -20.17 11.15 7.02
N MET A 4 -19.01 10.50 6.93
CA MET A 4 -18.77 9.45 5.94
C MET A 4 -18.71 8.10 6.63
N LYS A 5 -19.61 7.19 6.24
CA LYS A 5 -19.51 5.77 6.59
C LYS A 5 -18.58 5.09 5.58
N ILE A 6 -17.63 4.31 6.07
CA ILE A 6 -16.70 3.54 5.25
C ILE A 6 -17.01 2.07 5.45
N SER A 7 -17.21 1.33 4.36
CA SER A 7 -17.50 -0.10 4.36
C SER A 7 -16.52 -0.82 3.44
N HIS A 8 -15.74 -1.75 4.00
CA HIS A 8 -14.85 -2.63 3.25
C HIS A 8 -15.46 -4.02 3.17
N HIS A 9 -15.57 -4.54 1.95
CA HIS A 9 -16.09 -5.88 1.69
C HIS A 9 -14.95 -6.77 1.19
N PHE A 10 -14.82 -7.95 1.78
CA PHE A 10 -13.83 -8.96 1.41
C PHE A 10 -14.56 -10.15 0.81
N MET A 11 -14.26 -10.45 -0.46
CA MET A 11 -14.90 -11.55 -1.20
C MET A 11 -14.27 -12.91 -0.85
N GLU A 12 -15.02 -13.99 -1.02
CA GLU A 12 -14.53 -15.34 -0.82
C GLU A 12 -13.52 -15.76 -1.90
N LYS A 13 -12.54 -16.58 -1.51
CA LYS A 13 -11.56 -17.14 -2.43
C LYS A 13 -12.25 -18.16 -3.35
N GLY A 14 -12.12 -18.03 -4.67
CA GLY A 14 -12.57 -19.10 -5.56
C GLY A 14 -12.79 -18.72 -7.02
N HIS A 15 -13.51 -17.63 -7.33
CA HIS A 15 -13.97 -17.37 -8.71
C HIS A 15 -14.22 -15.89 -9.03
N THR A 16 -13.50 -14.97 -8.41
CA THR A 16 -13.68 -13.54 -8.66
C THR A 16 -12.71 -13.05 -9.74
N GLN A 17 -13.24 -12.54 -10.85
CA GLN A 17 -12.49 -11.68 -11.76
C GLN A 17 -12.24 -10.36 -11.04
N ASN A 18 -11.09 -10.23 -10.37
CA ASN A 18 -10.72 -8.98 -9.71
C ASN A 18 -10.32 -7.95 -10.76
N GLU A 19 -10.83 -6.73 -10.66
CA GLU A 19 -10.45 -5.63 -11.54
C GLU A 19 -8.94 -5.38 -11.51
N GLY A 20 -8.31 -5.58 -10.34
CA GLY A 20 -6.86 -5.49 -10.19
C GLY A 20 -6.11 -6.47 -11.11
N ASP A 21 -6.55 -7.73 -11.19
CA ASP A 21 -5.91 -8.75 -12.02
C ASP A 21 -6.02 -8.40 -13.51
N SER A 22 -7.17 -7.84 -13.92
CA SER A 22 -7.38 -7.35 -15.28
C SER A 22 -6.42 -6.20 -15.62
N VAL A 23 -6.24 -5.25 -14.70
CA VAL A 23 -5.30 -4.14 -14.85
C VAL A 23 -3.86 -4.65 -14.96
N HIS A 24 -3.44 -5.54 -14.05
CA HIS A 24 -2.10 -6.14 -14.05
C HIS A 24 -1.81 -6.89 -15.35
N ALA A 25 -2.72 -7.77 -15.78
CA ALA A 25 -2.57 -8.51 -17.03
C ALA A 25 -2.40 -7.60 -18.25
N LEU A 26 -3.10 -6.46 -18.27
CA LEU A 26 -3.01 -5.50 -19.38
C LEU A 26 -1.70 -4.71 -19.36
N ILE A 27 -1.22 -4.32 -18.19
CA ILE A 27 0.08 -3.66 -18.01
C ILE A 27 1.20 -4.60 -18.43
N GLU A 28 1.19 -5.86 -17.98
CA GLU A 28 2.20 -6.85 -18.35
C GLU A 28 2.21 -7.13 -19.85
N LYS A 29 1.02 -7.31 -20.45
CA LYS A 29 0.89 -7.48 -21.90
C LYS A 29 1.44 -6.27 -22.66
N THR A 30 1.22 -5.06 -22.15
CA THR A 30 1.70 -3.82 -22.76
C THR A 30 3.21 -3.67 -22.61
N ALA A 31 3.77 -4.04 -21.45
CA ALA A 31 5.20 -3.95 -21.16
C ALA A 31 6.02 -5.01 -21.90
N ARG A 32 5.41 -6.14 -22.28
CA ARG A 32 6.10 -7.22 -22.98
C ARG A 32 6.77 -6.71 -24.26
N GLY A 33 8.09 -6.89 -24.34
CA GLY A 33 8.90 -6.49 -25.51
C GLY A 33 9.21 -5.00 -25.58
N ARG A 34 8.85 -4.20 -24.55
CA ARG A 34 9.25 -2.80 -24.44
C ARG A 34 10.41 -2.67 -23.46
N GLU A 35 11.38 -1.85 -23.82
CA GLU A 35 12.47 -1.50 -22.93
C GLU A 35 12.01 -0.36 -22.01
N VAL A 36 12.18 -0.55 -20.71
CA VAL A 36 11.86 0.45 -19.69
C VAL A 36 13.12 0.71 -18.87
N TYR A 37 13.61 1.94 -18.92
CA TYR A 37 14.89 2.35 -18.37
C TYR A 37 14.78 3.27 -17.17
N SER A 38 13.58 3.73 -16.81
CA SER A 38 13.33 4.57 -15.64
C SER A 38 11.96 4.28 -15.02
N PRO A 39 11.78 4.53 -13.71
CA PRO A 39 10.47 4.43 -13.07
C PRO A 39 9.40 5.32 -13.71
N ASP A 40 9.79 6.49 -14.22
CA ASP A 40 8.84 7.46 -14.78
C ASP A 40 8.17 6.95 -16.07
N GLU A 41 8.90 6.13 -16.84
CA GLU A 41 8.37 5.47 -18.04
C GLU A 41 7.26 4.46 -17.71
N TRP A 42 7.28 3.85 -16.52
CA TRP A 42 6.19 2.98 -16.07
C TRP A 42 4.89 3.74 -15.91
N TYR A 43 4.91 4.99 -15.43
CA TYR A 43 3.68 5.78 -15.31
C TYR A 43 3.02 6.00 -16.67
N SER A 44 3.83 6.32 -17.68
CA SER A 44 3.36 6.48 -19.05
C SER A 44 2.84 5.14 -19.61
N LEU A 45 3.60 4.06 -19.41
CA LEU A 45 3.21 2.73 -19.89
C LEU A 45 1.88 2.28 -19.30
N VAL A 46 1.70 2.43 -17.99
CA VAL A 46 0.46 2.08 -17.30
C VAL A 46 -0.69 2.95 -17.81
N ARG A 47 -0.50 4.27 -17.92
CA ARG A 47 -1.53 5.20 -18.41
C ARG A 47 -2.07 4.78 -19.78
N TRP A 48 -1.20 4.27 -20.65
CA TRP A 48 -1.52 3.84 -22.01
C TRP A 48 -1.78 2.32 -22.18
N ALA A 49 -1.72 1.52 -21.10
CA ALA A 49 -1.91 0.08 -21.20
C ALA A 49 -3.31 -0.30 -21.67
N LYS A 50 -4.31 0.53 -21.35
CA LYS A 50 -5.70 0.32 -21.77
C LYS A 50 -5.97 0.92 -23.14
N VAL A 51 -5.96 0.05 -24.15
CA VAL A 51 -6.20 0.42 -25.56
C VAL A 51 -7.68 0.76 -25.83
N ASN A 52 -8.61 0.06 -25.18
CA ASN A 52 -10.05 0.23 -25.39
C ASN A 52 -10.72 0.83 -24.16
N GLY A 53 -11.52 1.89 -24.37
CA GLY A 53 -12.21 2.62 -23.32
C GLY A 53 -11.34 3.71 -22.70
N ASN A 54 -11.65 4.09 -21.46
CA ASN A 54 -10.94 5.17 -20.78
C ASN A 54 -9.55 4.71 -20.30
N PRO A 55 -8.48 5.49 -20.58
CA PRO A 55 -7.14 5.26 -20.02
C PRO A 55 -7.14 5.21 -18.49
N TYR A 56 -6.13 4.58 -17.91
CA TYR A 56 -5.99 4.53 -16.45
C TYR A 56 -5.55 5.89 -15.89
N THR A 57 -6.20 6.33 -14.81
CA THR A 57 -5.71 7.45 -14.00
C THR A 57 -4.55 6.97 -13.15
N VAL A 58 -3.33 7.34 -13.55
CA VAL A 58 -2.10 6.97 -12.83
C VAL A 58 -1.70 8.10 -11.89
N ILE A 59 -1.58 7.77 -10.60
CA ILE A 59 -1.07 8.67 -9.57
C ILE A 59 0.43 8.41 -9.40
N GLU A 60 1.24 9.42 -9.70
CA GLU A 60 2.70 9.35 -9.56
C GLU A 60 3.05 9.53 -8.08
N VAL A 61 3.35 8.40 -7.43
CA VAL A 61 3.59 8.35 -6.00
C VAL A 61 4.98 8.92 -5.69
N ASN A 62 5.02 9.99 -4.90
CA ASN A 62 6.26 10.54 -4.37
C ASN A 62 6.43 10.20 -2.88
N GLN A 63 7.65 10.36 -2.37
CA GLN A 63 7.99 10.07 -0.98
C GLN A 63 7.12 10.83 0.04
N ASN A 64 6.66 12.04 -0.28
CA ASN A 64 5.82 12.84 0.62
C ASN A 64 4.38 12.33 0.73
N MET A 65 3.98 11.40 -0.14
CA MET A 65 2.67 10.74 -0.11
C MET A 65 2.68 9.46 0.74
N ILE A 66 3.83 9.04 1.26
CA ILE A 66 3.95 7.85 2.11
C ILE A 66 3.96 8.26 3.58
N PHE A 67 3.06 7.67 4.36
CA PHE A 67 2.84 7.99 5.76
C PHE A 67 3.10 6.78 6.67
N ASP A 68 3.60 7.04 7.87
CA ASP A 68 3.83 6.02 8.89
C ASP A 68 2.57 5.81 9.74
N PHE A 69 1.87 4.71 9.47
CA PHE A 69 0.75 4.24 10.28
C PHE A 69 1.19 3.28 11.40
N LYS A 70 2.40 2.72 11.33
CA LYS A 70 2.90 1.73 12.28
C LYS A 70 3.16 2.37 13.64
N SER A 71 3.77 3.56 13.69
CA SER A 71 3.96 4.28 14.96
C SER A 71 2.63 4.58 15.67
N GLY A 72 1.57 4.85 14.92
CA GLY A 72 0.22 5.11 15.46
C GLY A 72 -0.52 3.87 15.98
N ILE A 73 -0.18 2.67 15.49
CA ILE A 73 -0.95 1.44 15.73
C ILE A 73 -0.17 0.41 16.59
N SER A 74 1.16 0.44 16.57
CA SER A 74 2.11 -0.57 17.11
C SER A 74 1.89 -1.08 18.55
N LYS A 75 1.07 -0.41 19.36
CA LYS A 75 0.75 -0.83 20.74
C LYS A 75 -0.60 -1.55 20.86
N ARG A 76 -1.31 -1.82 19.75
CA ARG A 76 -2.67 -2.37 19.76
C ARG A 76 -2.73 -3.68 19.00
N ASN A 77 -3.05 -4.74 19.74
CA ASN A 77 -3.36 -6.05 19.17
C ASN A 77 -4.88 -6.24 19.24
N TRP A 78 -5.56 -6.07 18.11
CA TRP A 78 -7.00 -6.33 17.99
C TRP A 78 -7.27 -7.82 17.80
N THR A 79 -6.89 -8.62 18.80
CA THR A 79 -7.07 -10.09 18.77
C THR A 79 -8.41 -10.52 19.32
N LYS A 80 -9.10 -9.65 20.07
CA LYS A 80 -10.39 -9.92 20.70
C LYS A 80 -11.41 -8.82 20.46
N ASN A 81 -12.67 -9.21 20.36
CA ASN A 81 -13.81 -8.30 20.25
C ASN A 81 -14.18 -7.70 21.63
N ILE A 82 -15.20 -6.85 21.68
CA ILE A 82 -15.72 -6.27 22.95
C ILE A 82 -16.30 -7.33 23.90
N LYS A 83 -16.70 -8.49 23.39
CA LYS A 83 -17.20 -9.64 24.17
C LYS A 83 -16.09 -10.58 24.65
N ASN A 84 -14.81 -10.22 24.42
CA ASN A 84 -13.62 -11.01 24.74
C ASN A 84 -13.47 -12.31 23.90
N ASP A 85 -14.22 -12.45 22.81
CA ASP A 85 -14.06 -13.55 21.84
C ASP A 85 -12.89 -13.28 20.91
N LYS A 86 -12.18 -14.34 20.51
CA LYS A 86 -11.09 -14.27 19.54
C LYS A 86 -11.62 -13.89 18.14
N ILE A 87 -10.98 -12.90 17.52
CA ILE A 87 -11.33 -12.45 16.17
C ILE A 87 -10.61 -13.32 15.14
N MET A 88 -11.35 -13.87 14.17
CA MET A 88 -10.80 -14.59 13.02
C MET A 88 -10.68 -13.65 11.83
N TRP A 89 -9.62 -12.83 11.78
CA TRP A 89 -9.42 -11.80 10.73
C TRP A 89 -9.60 -12.33 9.31
N ASN A 90 -9.06 -13.51 9.01
CA ASN A 90 -9.14 -14.14 7.69
C ASN A 90 -10.56 -14.57 7.26
N LYS A 91 -11.53 -14.57 8.19
CA LYS A 91 -12.94 -14.91 7.91
C LYS A 91 -13.84 -13.69 7.81
N ILE A 92 -13.33 -12.50 8.11
CA ILE A 92 -14.13 -11.28 8.07
C ILE A 92 -14.46 -10.97 6.60
N LYS A 93 -15.75 -10.80 6.32
CA LYS A 93 -16.26 -10.44 4.98
C LYS A 93 -16.65 -8.99 4.86
N GLN A 94 -16.91 -8.33 5.97
CA GLN A 94 -17.28 -6.91 5.97
C GLN A 94 -16.72 -6.23 7.22
N ILE A 95 -16.18 -5.03 7.01
CA ILE A 95 -15.74 -4.12 8.06
C ILE A 95 -16.38 -2.75 7.81
N ASP A 96 -17.01 -2.20 8.84
CA ASP A 96 -17.67 -0.90 8.80
C ASP A 96 -17.07 0.05 9.85
N ALA A 97 -16.79 1.27 9.42
CA ALA A 97 -16.45 2.40 10.28
C ALA A 97 -17.50 3.51 10.08
N SER A 98 -18.18 3.90 11.16
CA SER A 98 -19.21 4.95 11.15
C SER A 98 -18.80 6.12 12.05
N PRO A 99 -19.09 7.38 11.66
CA PRO A 99 -18.92 8.53 12.52
C PRO A 99 -19.78 8.46 13.79
N ASP A 100 -20.92 7.74 13.75
CA ASP A 100 -21.85 7.61 14.88
C ASP A 100 -21.24 6.76 16.00
N ASN A 101 -20.45 5.76 15.63
CA ASN A 101 -19.80 4.81 16.53
C ASN A 101 -18.29 5.05 16.59
N TYR A 102 -17.89 6.30 16.86
CA TYR A 102 -16.48 6.67 16.90
C TYR A 102 -15.68 5.79 17.87
N GLY A 103 -14.57 5.25 17.37
CA GLY A 103 -13.67 4.40 18.14
C GLY A 103 -14.05 2.92 18.13
N LEU A 104 -15.15 2.55 17.49
CA LEU A 104 -15.59 1.18 17.25
C LEU A 104 -15.42 0.83 15.77
N LEU A 105 -15.01 -0.40 15.53
CA LEU A 105 -15.01 -1.02 14.21
C LEU A 105 -16.01 -2.17 14.23
N GLU A 106 -16.98 -2.12 13.34
CA GLU A 106 -18.00 -3.15 13.19
C GLU A 106 -17.55 -4.16 12.15
N TYR A 107 -17.76 -5.45 12.38
CA TYR A 107 -17.38 -6.49 11.43
C TYR A 107 -18.38 -7.65 11.40
N LYS A 108 -18.42 -8.32 10.24
CA LYS A 108 -19.25 -9.52 10.00
C LYS A 108 -18.44 -10.64 9.37
N TYR A 109 -18.80 -11.88 9.70
CA TYR A 109 -18.24 -13.08 9.05
C TYR A 109 -19.04 -13.51 7.82
N SER A 110 -20.33 -13.17 7.74
CA SER A 110 -21.14 -13.31 6.53
C SER A 110 -21.86 -12.00 6.19
N LEU A 111 -22.05 -11.72 4.90
CA LEU A 111 -22.80 -10.55 4.44
C LEU A 111 -24.29 -10.63 4.78
N GLY A 112 -24.82 -11.86 4.88
CA GLY A 112 -26.20 -12.13 5.25
C GLY A 112 -26.46 -12.18 6.76
N ASP A 113 -25.42 -12.09 7.60
CA ASP A 113 -25.61 -12.15 9.05
C ASP A 113 -26.29 -10.87 9.56
N SER A 114 -27.29 -11.06 10.42
CA SER A 114 -27.89 -10.00 11.23
C SER A 114 -26.98 -9.59 12.39
N GLU A 115 -26.13 -10.50 12.86
CA GLU A 115 -25.22 -10.25 13.97
C GLU A 115 -24.02 -9.39 13.54
N ILE A 116 -23.85 -8.26 14.21
CA ILE A 116 -22.70 -7.36 14.05
C ILE A 116 -21.79 -7.55 15.25
N ASN A 117 -20.51 -7.85 14.98
CA ASN A 117 -19.48 -7.88 16.01
C ASN A 117 -18.73 -6.56 16.04
N GLN A 118 -18.18 -6.20 17.20
CA GLN A 118 -17.54 -4.90 17.42
C GLN A 118 -16.14 -5.06 18.03
N ILE A 119 -15.22 -4.24 17.55
CA ILE A 119 -13.84 -4.12 18.05
C ILE A 119 -13.67 -2.72 18.62
N GLN A 120 -13.18 -2.63 19.86
CA GLN A 120 -12.78 -1.34 20.43
C GLN A 120 -11.43 -0.92 19.86
N CYS A 121 -11.45 -0.02 18.87
CA CYS A 121 -10.22 0.53 18.31
C CYS A 121 -9.61 1.56 19.25
N PHE A 122 -10.40 2.47 19.82
CA PHE A 122 -9.95 3.58 20.68
C PHE A 122 -10.79 3.66 21.94
N LYS A 123 -10.21 3.66 23.15
CA LYS A 123 -10.98 3.95 24.37
C LYS A 123 -11.42 5.42 24.34
N LYS A 124 -12.67 5.72 24.75
CA LYS A 124 -13.10 7.09 25.06
C LYS A 124 -12.29 7.58 26.27
N THR A 125 -11.11 8.15 26.05
CA THR A 125 -10.36 8.81 27.12
C THR A 125 -10.65 10.30 27.04
N THR A 126 -10.73 10.96 28.20
CA THR A 126 -10.89 12.42 28.32
C THR A 126 -9.72 13.19 27.70
N ARG A 127 -8.63 12.51 27.31
CA ARG A 127 -7.44 13.05 26.63
C ARG A 127 -7.40 12.59 25.16
N LEU A 128 -8.44 12.93 24.41
CA LEU A 128 -8.48 12.84 22.94
C LEU A 128 -7.35 13.65 22.25
N SER A 129 -6.60 14.47 22.99
CA SER A 129 -5.50 15.32 22.53
C SER A 129 -4.22 14.57 22.13
N GLN A 130 -4.11 13.25 22.33
CA GLN A 130 -2.88 12.50 22.04
C GLN A 130 -2.88 11.73 20.71
N LEU A 131 -4.02 11.65 20.00
CA LEU A 131 -4.02 11.10 18.65
C LEU A 131 -3.62 12.22 17.69
N LYS A 132 -2.44 12.07 17.08
CA LYS A 132 -2.09 12.94 15.95
C LYS A 132 -3.17 12.74 14.88
N PRO A 133 -3.88 13.81 14.46
CA PRO A 133 -5.00 13.70 13.54
C PRO A 133 -4.57 13.20 12.15
N PHE A 134 -3.26 13.28 11.86
CA PHE A 134 -2.69 12.83 10.61
C PHE A 134 -1.40 12.05 10.90
N PRO A 135 -1.17 10.92 10.21
CA PRO A 135 0.09 10.19 10.33
C PRO A 135 1.26 11.06 9.85
N GLU A 136 2.43 10.88 10.45
CA GLU A 136 3.63 11.56 10.00
C GLU A 136 4.13 10.97 8.68
N LYS A 137 4.95 11.72 7.94
CA LYS A 137 5.64 11.18 6.77
C LYS A 137 6.51 10.00 7.19
N ALA A 138 6.45 8.91 6.43
CA ALA A 138 7.23 7.71 6.73
C ALA A 138 8.74 7.92 6.61
N TYR A 139 9.15 8.87 5.75
CA TYR A 139 10.55 9.07 5.39
C TYR A 139 10.94 10.53 5.53
N LYS A 140 12.07 10.78 6.21
CA LYS A 140 12.58 12.13 6.51
C LYS A 140 13.67 12.61 5.54
N ALA A 141 14.27 11.68 4.80
CA ALA A 141 15.33 11.91 3.82
C ALA A 141 15.18 10.91 2.68
N LEU A 142 15.94 11.09 1.60
CA LEU A 142 15.96 10.17 0.48
C LEU A 142 16.29 8.74 0.94
N LEU A 143 15.59 7.77 0.36
CA LEU A 143 15.83 6.37 0.64
C LEU A 143 17.16 5.92 0.05
N LYS A 144 17.99 5.29 0.90
CA LYS A 144 19.21 4.63 0.44
C LYS A 144 18.84 3.31 -0.23
N ILE A 145 19.60 2.90 -1.23
CA ILE A 145 19.48 1.60 -1.89
C ILE A 145 20.66 0.70 -1.54
N ASN A 146 20.45 -0.61 -1.61
CA ASN A 146 21.50 -1.60 -1.35
C ASN A 146 22.76 -1.35 -2.24
N VAL A 147 23.96 -1.61 -1.70
CA VAL A 147 25.23 -1.28 -2.35
C VAL A 147 25.44 -2.13 -3.59
N ALA A 148 25.14 -3.42 -3.53
CA ALA A 148 25.20 -4.31 -4.70
C ALA A 148 24.28 -3.80 -5.81
N LYS A 149 23.03 -3.47 -5.48
CA LYS A 149 22.06 -2.93 -6.46
C LYS A 149 22.55 -1.61 -7.09
N TYR A 150 23.13 -0.71 -6.30
CA TYR A 150 23.69 0.53 -6.83
C TYR A 150 24.84 0.26 -7.81
N LYS A 151 25.78 -0.62 -7.44
CA LYS A 151 26.91 -1.01 -8.30
C LYS A 151 26.43 -1.57 -9.64
N ASP A 152 25.43 -2.44 -9.63
CA ASP A 152 24.85 -3.01 -10.86
C ASP A 152 24.23 -1.93 -11.76
N LEU A 153 23.46 -0.99 -11.17
CA LEU A 153 22.86 0.11 -11.93
C LEU A 153 23.91 1.03 -12.56
N ILE A 154 24.99 1.34 -11.83
CA ILE A 154 26.11 2.11 -12.37
C ILE A 154 26.82 1.34 -13.48
N TYR A 155 27.06 0.04 -13.29
CA TYR A 155 27.63 -0.82 -14.32
C TYR A 155 26.80 -0.79 -15.62
N TYR A 156 25.47 -0.87 -15.53
CA TYR A 156 24.60 -0.78 -16.69
C TYR A 156 24.62 0.59 -17.37
N CYS A 157 24.82 1.67 -16.60
CA CYS A 157 25.06 2.99 -17.16
C CYS A 157 26.40 3.04 -17.90
N ASP A 158 27.47 2.57 -17.29
CA ASP A 158 28.83 2.59 -17.85
C ASP A 158 28.96 1.71 -19.11
N LYS A 159 28.17 0.63 -19.19
CA LYS A 159 28.07 -0.22 -20.39
C LYS A 159 27.13 0.34 -21.47
N HIS A 160 26.53 1.49 -21.26
CA HIS A 160 25.52 2.09 -22.15
C HIS A 160 24.34 1.16 -22.46
N ILE A 161 24.06 0.19 -21.58
CA ILE A 161 22.85 -0.64 -21.64
C ILE A 161 21.65 0.22 -21.24
N ILE A 162 21.83 1.07 -20.21
CA ILE A 162 20.91 2.16 -19.92
C ILE A 162 21.32 3.38 -20.76
N PRO A 163 20.40 4.00 -21.52
CA PRO A 163 20.69 5.21 -22.29
C PRO A 163 21.18 6.38 -21.43
N GLU A 164 22.09 7.18 -21.98
CA GLU A 164 22.77 8.28 -21.28
C GLU A 164 21.81 9.30 -20.64
N LYS A 165 20.67 9.57 -21.29
CA LYS A 165 19.63 10.46 -20.75
C LYS A 165 19.12 10.06 -19.35
N TYR A 166 19.26 8.80 -18.95
CA TYR A 166 18.83 8.30 -17.65
C TYR A 166 19.98 8.19 -16.63
N HIS A 167 21.24 8.37 -17.04
CA HIS A 167 22.39 8.17 -16.16
C HIS A 167 22.37 9.10 -14.95
N THR A 168 21.97 10.35 -15.13
CA THR A 168 21.88 11.34 -14.06
C THR A 168 20.95 10.86 -12.94
N PHE A 169 19.82 10.25 -13.28
CA PHE A 169 18.89 9.70 -12.29
C PHE A 169 19.57 8.62 -11.43
N TYR A 170 20.19 7.62 -12.07
CA TYR A 170 20.81 6.50 -11.36
C TYR A 170 22.05 6.89 -10.56
N ARG A 171 22.89 7.79 -11.07
CA ARG A 171 24.08 8.29 -10.38
C ARG A 171 23.75 9.16 -9.16
N ASN A 172 22.56 9.75 -9.11
CA ASN A 172 22.09 10.54 -7.98
C ASN A 172 21.44 9.68 -6.86
N LEU A 173 21.31 8.36 -7.05
CA LEU A 173 20.84 7.46 -6.00
C LEU A 173 21.87 7.31 -4.88
N LEU A 174 21.41 7.20 -3.63
CA LEU A 174 22.28 7.07 -2.47
C LEU A 174 22.48 5.59 -2.11
N PRO A 175 23.71 5.05 -2.14
CA PRO A 175 23.96 3.71 -1.62
C PRO A 175 23.88 3.67 -0.09
N ALA A 176 23.45 2.54 0.46
CA ALA A 176 23.54 2.24 1.88
C ALA A 176 25.01 2.09 2.32
N GLU A 177 25.29 2.16 3.62
CA GLU A 177 26.66 1.98 4.15
C GLU A 177 27.07 0.50 4.18
N HIS A 178 26.10 -0.39 4.33
CA HIS A 178 26.24 -1.84 4.29
C HIS A 178 25.07 -2.44 3.53
N ASP A 179 25.26 -3.63 2.96
CA ASP A 179 24.17 -4.38 2.36
C ASP A 179 23.14 -4.71 3.45
N VAL A 180 21.94 -4.16 3.29
CA VAL A 180 20.80 -4.54 4.11
C VAL A 180 20.31 -5.84 3.50
N ASP A 181 20.48 -6.96 4.23
CA ASP A 181 19.82 -8.22 3.90
C ASP A 181 18.32 -7.96 3.88
N ASN A 182 17.74 -7.89 2.69
CA ASN A 182 16.29 -7.93 2.53
C ASN A 182 15.85 -9.37 2.84
N ALA A 183 15.76 -9.69 4.12
CA ALA A 183 15.00 -10.84 4.57
C ALA A 183 13.55 -10.61 4.13
N SER A 184 13.08 -11.51 3.27
CA SER A 184 11.72 -11.72 2.80
C SER A 184 10.63 -11.25 3.77
N ASP A 185 9.92 -10.18 3.40
CA ASP A 185 8.53 -9.97 3.84
C ASP A 185 7.62 -10.78 2.89
N GLU A 186 7.66 -12.11 3.05
CA GLU A 186 6.55 -13.00 2.68
C GLU A 186 5.96 -13.54 3.99
N ASP A 187 4.89 -12.90 4.48
CA ASP A 187 3.95 -13.43 5.48
C ASP A 187 2.54 -12.94 5.16
#